data_AF-A0A9D3PDK3-F1
#
_entry.id   AF-A0A9D3PDK3-F1
#
_cell.length_a   1.000
_cell.length_b   1.000
_cell.length_c   1.000
_cell.angle_alpha   90.00
_cell.angle_beta   90.00
_cell.angle_gamma   90.00
#
_symmetry.space_group_name_H-M   'P 1'
#
loop_
_entity.id
_entity.type
_entity.pdbx_description
1 polymer ?
#
loop_
_entity_poly.entity_id
_entity_poly.type
_entity_poly.pdbx_seq_one_letter_code
_entity_poly.pdbx_strand_id
1 'polypeptide(L)'
;MFQPAVQHIKNEMPTAGYQMVKGRLKSMGIHVQWRRVTASMHQVDSLGILSRLTGLGCIVRRTYSVRGPLSVWHVDTNHKLIRYNIVFFGAVDGHSRKVMFLDAATNNRASTAFAHFRKATERHGIPSRVRGDQGAENVEIARYMFTVRGTDRGSFMSGKSVHNQRIECLWRDIGTCATSKYYNTHHSLNMDHLLDVSSRGRDIPSQTEGRPGGFCGRLEPPPTQNRRESNS
;
A
#
# COMPACT_ATOMS: atom_id res chain seq x y z
N MET A 1 5.75 18.26 -29.17
CA MET A 1 4.47 18.29 -28.43
C MET A 1 4.49 17.55 -27.08
N PHE A 2 5.38 16.59 -26.82
CA PHE A 2 5.40 15.81 -25.56
C PHE A 2 6.06 16.49 -24.34
N GLN A 3 7.12 17.27 -24.56
CA GLN A 3 7.90 17.87 -23.48
C GLN A 3 7.11 18.90 -22.63
N PRO A 4 6.24 19.76 -23.20
CA PRO A 4 5.36 20.62 -22.40
C PRO A 4 4.42 19.84 -21.48
N ALA A 5 3.93 18.68 -21.91
CA ALA A 5 3.09 17.82 -21.07
C ALA A 5 3.87 17.26 -19.88
N VAL A 6 5.13 16.87 -20.07
CA VAL A 6 6.01 16.43 -18.96
C VAL A 6 6.27 17.58 -17.99
N GLN A 7 6.55 18.79 -18.49
CA GLN A 7 6.72 19.98 -17.64
C GLN A 7 5.47 20.28 -16.81
N HIS A 8 4.30 20.27 -17.45
CA HIS A 8 3.02 20.49 -16.76
C HIS A 8 2.80 19.46 -15.65
N ILE A 9 3.02 18.18 -15.93
CA ILE A 9 2.93 17.10 -14.94
C ILE A 9 3.90 17.32 -13.77
N LYS A 10 5.13 17.78 -14.06
CA LYS A 10 6.13 18.06 -13.03
C LYS A 10 5.78 19.28 -12.19
N ASN A 11 5.10 20.27 -12.75
CA ASN A 11 4.58 21.40 -11.98
C ASN A 11 3.43 20.96 -11.07
N GLU A 12 2.52 20.10 -11.55
CA GLU A 12 1.43 19.55 -10.73
C GLU A 12 1.92 18.56 -9.65
N MET A 13 2.94 17.77 -9.98
CA MET A 13 3.50 16.71 -9.13
C MET A 13 5.04 16.78 -9.11
N PRO A 14 5.63 17.74 -8.37
CA PRO A 14 7.09 17.95 -8.35
C PRO A 14 7.89 16.72 -7.93
N THR A 15 7.30 15.86 -7.11
CA THR A 15 7.95 14.64 -6.60
C THR A 15 7.78 13.42 -7.52
N ALA A 16 6.93 13.48 -8.55
CA ALA A 16 6.64 12.36 -9.43
C ALA A 16 7.90 11.84 -10.15
N GLY A 17 8.14 10.53 -10.03
CA GLY A 17 9.18 9.81 -10.77
C GLY A 17 8.68 9.26 -12.12
N TYR A 18 9.58 8.62 -12.86
CA TYR A 18 9.34 8.16 -14.24
C TYR A 18 8.03 7.35 -14.44
N GLN A 19 7.72 6.41 -13.54
CA GLN A 19 6.53 5.57 -13.66
C GLN A 19 5.24 6.38 -13.49
N MET A 20 5.21 7.30 -12.53
CA MET A 20 4.06 8.17 -12.27
C MET A 20 3.83 9.12 -13.44
N VAL A 21 4.91 9.72 -13.97
CA VAL A 21 4.84 10.59 -15.14
C VAL A 21 4.33 9.83 -16.36
N LYS A 22 4.85 8.62 -16.64
CA LYS A 22 4.33 7.77 -17.73
C LYS A 22 2.85 7.42 -17.54
N GLY A 23 2.44 7.07 -16.32
CA GLY A 23 1.05 6.78 -16.00
C GLY A 23 0.14 7.98 -16.25
N ARG A 24 0.56 9.17 -15.80
CA ARG A 24 -0.18 10.42 -16.00
C ARG A 24 -0.30 10.78 -17.47
N LEU A 25 0.78 10.66 -18.25
CA LEU A 25 0.76 10.83 -19.70
C LEU A 25 -0.24 9.90 -20.37
N LYS A 26 -0.23 8.61 -19.98
CA LYS A 26 -1.19 7.63 -20.50
C LYS A 26 -2.64 8.01 -20.15
N SER A 27 -2.88 8.53 -18.95
CA SER A 27 -4.21 9.01 -18.54
C SER A 27 -4.69 10.22 -19.34
N MET A 28 -3.76 11.02 -19.89
CA MET A 28 -4.03 12.11 -20.81
C MET A 28 -4.16 11.65 -22.28
N GLY A 29 -4.18 10.33 -22.53
CA GLY A 29 -4.21 9.75 -23.88
C GLY A 29 -2.85 9.74 -24.60
N ILE A 30 -1.78 10.23 -23.96
CA ILE A 30 -0.45 10.37 -24.58
C ILE A 30 0.37 9.09 -24.37
N HIS A 31 0.50 8.33 -25.45
CA HIS A 31 1.24 7.06 -25.45
C HIS A 31 2.68 7.27 -25.95
N VAL A 32 3.65 7.14 -25.05
CA VAL A 32 5.06 7.47 -25.34
C VAL A 32 5.99 6.35 -24.89
N GLN A 33 7.00 6.07 -25.73
CA GLN A 33 8.03 5.08 -25.44
C GLN A 33 8.82 5.45 -24.17
N TRP A 34 9.21 4.45 -23.38
CA TRP A 34 9.93 4.65 -22.11
C TRP A 34 11.16 5.54 -22.28
N ARG A 35 12.00 5.26 -23.29
CA ARG A 35 13.19 6.05 -23.61
C ARG A 35 12.93 7.55 -23.76
N ARG A 36 11.78 7.92 -24.34
CA ARG A 36 11.40 9.33 -24.57
C ARG A 36 10.91 9.98 -23.28
N VAL A 37 10.18 9.25 -22.44
CA VAL A 37 9.80 9.71 -21.09
C VAL A 37 11.05 9.97 -20.27
N THR A 38 12.01 9.04 -20.27
CA THR A 38 13.29 9.19 -19.56
C THR A 38 14.07 10.41 -20.05
N ALA A 39 14.28 10.54 -21.37
CA ALA A 39 14.99 11.68 -21.94
C ALA A 39 14.33 13.02 -21.58
N SER A 40 13.00 13.12 -21.69
CA SER A 40 12.29 14.35 -21.33
C SER A 40 12.35 14.65 -19.83
N MET A 41 12.32 13.63 -18.98
CA MET A 41 12.48 13.79 -17.52
C MET A 41 13.87 14.32 -17.16
N HIS A 42 14.93 13.86 -17.83
CA HIS A 42 16.28 14.41 -17.61
C HIS A 42 16.41 15.87 -18.03
N GLN A 43 15.65 16.32 -19.02
CA GLN A 43 15.64 17.72 -19.45
C GLN A 43 14.81 18.61 -18.51
N VAL A 44 13.67 18.10 -18.03
CA VAL A 44 12.69 18.86 -17.23
C VAL A 44 13.00 18.85 -15.72
N ASP A 45 13.54 17.74 -15.20
CA ASP A 45 13.69 17.49 -13.75
C ASP A 45 15.08 16.93 -13.42
N SER A 46 16.13 17.46 -14.06
CA SER A 46 17.52 17.07 -13.79
C SER A 46 17.88 17.18 -12.31
N LEU A 47 17.51 18.29 -11.66
CA LEU A 47 17.75 18.55 -10.24
C LEU A 47 16.97 17.62 -9.33
N GLY A 48 15.69 17.34 -9.61
CA GLY A 48 14.92 16.39 -8.82
C GLY A 48 15.41 14.95 -9.01
N ILE A 49 15.91 14.58 -10.20
CA ILE A 49 16.55 13.28 -10.41
C ILE A 49 17.83 13.19 -9.57
N LEU A 50 18.68 14.22 -9.61
CA LEU A 50 19.92 14.27 -8.83
C LEU A 50 19.64 14.23 -7.33
N SER A 51 18.70 15.03 -6.84
CA SER A 51 18.26 15.04 -5.44
C SER A 51 17.77 13.66 -4.98
N ARG A 52 17.06 12.90 -5.83
CA ARG A 52 16.66 11.52 -5.51
C ARG A 52 17.86 10.58 -5.48
N LEU A 53 18.83 10.74 -6.39
CA LEU A 53 20.03 9.92 -6.41
C LEU A 53 20.94 10.18 -5.20
N THR A 54 21.05 11.44 -4.76
CA THR A 54 21.91 11.85 -3.65
C THR A 54 21.24 11.70 -2.28
N GLY A 55 19.93 11.94 -2.18
CA GLY A 55 19.16 11.82 -0.93
C GLY A 55 18.75 10.40 -0.57
N LEU A 56 18.69 9.48 -1.54
CA LEU A 56 18.46 8.05 -1.30
C LEU A 56 19.81 7.34 -1.22
N GLY A 57 20.64 7.64 -0.20
CA GLY A 57 21.90 6.94 0.04
C GLY A 57 21.74 5.45 -0.22
N CYS A 58 22.46 4.93 -1.22
CA CYS A 58 22.30 3.62 -1.88
C CYS A 58 21.35 2.64 -1.17
N ILE A 59 20.03 2.85 -1.30
CA ILE A 59 19.06 1.93 -0.70
C ILE A 59 19.08 0.69 -1.59
N VAL A 60 19.71 -0.38 -1.12
CA VAL A 60 19.67 -1.70 -1.75
C VAL A 60 18.20 -2.12 -1.81
N ARG A 61 17.56 -1.88 -2.97
CA ARG A 61 16.18 -2.29 -3.20
C ARG A 61 16.17 -3.81 -3.23
N ARG A 62 15.54 -4.44 -2.23
CA ARG A 62 15.23 -5.88 -2.30
C ARG A 62 14.45 -6.15 -3.58
N THR A 63 14.98 -7.06 -4.40
CA THR A 63 14.33 -7.48 -5.65
C THR A 63 13.07 -8.26 -5.29
N TYR A 64 11.92 -7.60 -5.35
CA TYR A 64 10.64 -8.28 -5.28
C TYR A 64 10.30 -8.87 -6.64
N SER A 65 10.03 -10.17 -6.69
CA SER A 65 9.55 -10.86 -7.88
C SER A 65 8.50 -11.91 -7.50
N VAL A 66 7.47 -12.04 -8.34
CA VAL A 66 6.45 -13.10 -8.27
C VAL A 66 6.17 -13.60 -9.69
N ARG A 67 5.71 -14.86 -9.79
CA ARG A 67 5.61 -15.63 -11.04
C ARG A 67 4.89 -14.92 -12.20
N GLY A 68 3.85 -14.13 -11.91
CA GLY A 68 3.07 -13.46 -12.94
C GLY A 68 1.91 -12.64 -12.35
N PRO A 69 1.13 -11.96 -13.20
CA PRO A 69 -0.12 -11.32 -12.79
C PRO A 69 -1.04 -12.32 -12.07
N LEU A 70 -1.84 -11.83 -11.12
CA LEU A 70 -2.73 -12.64 -10.28
C LEU A 70 -2.02 -13.67 -9.40
N SER A 71 -0.68 -13.68 -9.32
CA SER A 71 0.05 -14.60 -8.43
C SER A 71 -0.13 -14.22 -6.97
N VAL A 72 0.09 -12.95 -6.63
CA VAL A 72 -0.03 -12.43 -5.27
C VAL A 72 -0.62 -11.03 -5.32
N TRP A 73 -1.77 -10.83 -4.68
CA TRP A 73 -2.25 -9.47 -4.38
C TRP A 73 -1.78 -9.03 -3.00
N HIS A 74 -1.39 -7.77 -2.88
CA HIS A 74 -0.95 -7.10 -1.66
C HIS A 74 -2.10 -6.22 -1.21
N VAL A 75 -2.81 -6.59 -0.15
CA VAL A 75 -3.96 -5.87 0.41
C VAL A 75 -3.55 -5.18 1.70
N ASP A 76 -4.08 -3.99 1.95
CA ASP A 76 -3.82 -3.23 3.17
C ASP A 76 -4.84 -2.11 3.36
N THR A 77 -4.85 -1.53 4.56
CA THR A 77 -5.70 -0.42 4.94
C THR A 77 -4.87 0.77 5.41
N ASN A 78 -5.19 1.97 4.92
CA ASN A 78 -4.48 3.19 5.29
C ASN A 78 -5.34 4.08 6.20
N HIS A 79 -4.83 4.31 7.41
CA HIS A 79 -5.52 5.06 8.46
C HIS A 79 -5.06 6.53 8.58
N LYS A 80 -4.31 7.07 7.62
CA LYS A 80 -3.79 8.46 7.73
C LYS A 80 -4.88 9.53 7.86
N LEU A 81 -6.09 9.26 7.38
CA LEU A 81 -7.24 10.16 7.49
C LEU A 81 -8.30 9.66 8.48
N ILE A 82 -7.97 8.71 9.36
CA ILE A 82 -8.94 8.12 10.31
C ILE A 82 -9.53 9.18 11.25
N ARG A 83 -8.77 10.24 11.55
CA ARG A 83 -9.25 11.42 12.31
C ARG A 83 -10.48 12.05 11.64
N TYR A 84 -10.56 12.03 10.33
CA TYR A 84 -11.65 12.61 9.54
C TYR A 84 -12.67 11.56 9.10
N ASN A 85 -12.69 10.39 9.76
CA ASN A 85 -13.56 9.27 9.44
C ASN A 85 -13.39 8.77 7.98
N ILE A 86 -12.15 8.81 7.47
CA ILE A 86 -11.81 8.32 6.14
C ILE A 86 -10.72 7.26 6.28
N VAL A 87 -11.04 6.06 5.85
CA VAL A 87 -10.16 4.90 5.80
C VAL A 87 -10.03 4.48 4.35
N PHE A 88 -8.81 4.35 3.84
CA PHE A 88 -8.60 3.82 2.48
C PHE A 88 -8.30 2.33 2.54
N PHE A 89 -8.98 1.55 1.70
CA PHE A 89 -8.68 0.15 1.45
C PHE A 89 -8.04 0.04 0.08
N GLY A 90 -6.97 -0.74 -0.03
CA GLY A 90 -6.28 -0.91 -1.29
C GLY A 90 -5.80 -2.33 -1.52
N ALA A 91 -5.74 -2.71 -2.80
CA ALA A 91 -5.00 -3.88 -3.23
C ALA A 91 -4.17 -3.62 -4.48
N VAL A 92 -2.98 -4.21 -4.54
CA VAL A 92 -2.06 -4.11 -5.67
C VAL A 92 -1.63 -5.49 -6.13
N ASP A 93 -1.66 -5.73 -7.43
CA ASP A 93 -1.06 -6.92 -8.01
C ASP A 93 0.47 -6.86 -7.91
N GLY A 94 1.06 -7.88 -7.28
CA GLY A 94 2.48 -7.90 -6.95
C GLY A 94 3.41 -7.93 -8.17
N HIS A 95 2.94 -8.47 -9.29
CA HIS A 95 3.70 -8.57 -10.53
C HIS A 95 3.62 -7.28 -11.35
N SER A 96 2.41 -6.92 -11.77
CA SER A 96 2.14 -5.82 -12.69
C SER A 96 2.15 -4.44 -12.04
N ARG A 97 2.05 -4.37 -10.71
CA ARG A 97 1.82 -3.13 -9.93
C ARG A 97 0.47 -2.47 -10.21
N LYS A 98 -0.44 -3.15 -10.91
CA LYS A 98 -1.79 -2.65 -11.13
C LYS A 98 -2.52 -2.53 -9.79
N VAL A 99 -3.12 -1.37 -9.56
CA VAL A 99 -4.06 -1.17 -8.45
C VAL A 99 -5.35 -1.91 -8.78
N MET A 100 -5.70 -2.91 -7.97
CA MET A 100 -6.85 -3.78 -8.19
C MET A 100 -8.12 -3.16 -7.63
N PHE A 101 -8.00 -2.47 -6.50
CA PHE A 101 -8.97 -1.51 -5.99
C PHE A 101 -8.27 -0.50 -5.09
N LEU A 102 -8.89 0.67 -4.97
CA LEU A 102 -8.53 1.73 -4.03
C LEU A 102 -9.83 2.48 -3.72
N ASP A 103 -10.41 2.20 -2.57
CA ASP A 103 -11.71 2.73 -2.16
C ASP A 103 -11.58 3.38 -0.78
N ALA A 104 -12.43 4.36 -0.50
CA ALA A 104 -12.53 5.00 0.81
C ALA A 104 -13.82 4.57 1.52
N ALA A 105 -13.77 4.40 2.84
CA ALA A 105 -14.94 4.19 3.66
C ALA A 105 -14.84 4.93 5.00
N THR A 106 -15.96 4.94 5.72
CA THR A 106 -16.13 5.60 7.02
C THR A 106 -16.01 4.64 8.21
N ASN A 107 -15.47 3.45 7.99
CA ASN A 107 -15.27 2.45 9.03
C ASN A 107 -14.15 1.48 8.61
N ASN A 108 -13.65 0.68 9.55
CA ASN A 108 -12.64 -0.36 9.32
C ASN A 108 -13.19 -1.79 9.49
N ARG A 109 -14.42 -2.06 9.02
CA ARG A 109 -15.06 -3.37 9.20
C ARG A 109 -14.55 -4.38 8.17
N ALA A 110 -14.43 -5.65 8.59
CA ALA A 110 -14.02 -6.74 7.71
C ALA A 110 -14.95 -6.93 6.51
N SER A 111 -16.25 -6.73 6.70
CA SER A 111 -17.26 -6.80 5.63
C SER A 111 -17.08 -5.72 4.57
N THR A 112 -16.65 -4.52 4.97
CA THR A 112 -16.33 -3.44 4.03
C THR A 112 -15.10 -3.79 3.22
N ALA A 113 -14.00 -4.19 3.87
CA ALA A 113 -12.79 -4.63 3.19
C ALA A 113 -13.07 -5.80 2.21
N PHE A 114 -13.87 -6.78 2.64
CA PHE A 114 -14.26 -7.92 1.82
C PHE A 114 -15.15 -7.51 0.63
N ALA A 115 -16.09 -6.58 0.79
CA ALA A 115 -16.93 -6.11 -0.31
C ALA A 115 -16.08 -5.47 -1.43
N HIS A 116 -15.10 -4.62 -1.08
CA HIS A 116 -14.15 -4.05 -2.04
C HIS A 116 -13.32 -5.13 -2.73
N PHE A 117 -12.78 -6.07 -1.94
CA PHE A 117 -12.01 -7.19 -2.47
C PHE A 117 -12.81 -8.05 -3.45
N ARG A 118 -14.03 -8.44 -3.08
CA ARG A 118 -14.93 -9.27 -3.89
C ARG A 118 -15.22 -8.60 -5.24
N LYS A 119 -15.62 -7.33 -5.21
CA LYS A 119 -15.88 -6.53 -6.42
C LYS A 119 -14.66 -6.45 -7.33
N ALA A 120 -13.45 -6.36 -6.78
CA ALA A 120 -12.21 -6.39 -7.57
C ALA A 120 -11.94 -7.76 -8.18
N THR A 121 -12.17 -8.85 -7.44
CA THR A 121 -12.01 -10.22 -7.95
C THR A 121 -13.01 -10.57 -9.05
N GLU A 122 -14.23 -10.05 -8.99
CA GLU A 122 -15.24 -10.22 -10.06
C GLU A 122 -14.78 -9.55 -11.37
N ARG A 123 -14.04 -8.44 -11.29
CA ARG A 123 -13.55 -7.69 -12.47
C ARG A 123 -12.23 -8.21 -13.03
N HIS A 124 -11.37 -8.76 -12.17
CA HIS A 124 -9.98 -9.04 -12.53
C HIS A 124 -9.58 -10.51 -12.36
N GLY A 125 -10.48 -11.34 -11.86
CA GLY A 125 -10.19 -12.70 -11.44
C GLY A 125 -9.66 -12.75 -10.01
N ILE A 126 -9.84 -13.92 -9.39
CA ILE A 126 -9.37 -14.19 -8.03
C ILE A 126 -7.85 -14.44 -8.09
N PRO A 127 -7.02 -13.80 -7.25
CA PRO A 127 -5.59 -14.11 -7.21
C PRO A 127 -5.32 -15.55 -6.74
N SER A 128 -4.13 -16.06 -7.00
CA SER A 128 -3.67 -17.34 -6.47
C SER A 128 -3.42 -17.26 -4.96
N ARG A 129 -2.84 -16.14 -4.51
CA ARG A 129 -2.60 -15.84 -3.09
C ARG A 129 -2.87 -14.37 -2.79
N VAL A 130 -3.22 -14.08 -1.55
CA VAL A 130 -3.29 -12.72 -1.00
C VAL A 130 -2.26 -12.58 0.10
N ARG A 131 -1.61 -11.43 0.19
CA ARG A 131 -0.78 -11.02 1.31
C ARG A 131 -1.42 -9.79 1.95
N GLY A 132 -1.58 -9.83 3.26
CA GLY A 132 -2.02 -8.71 4.09
C GLY A 132 -1.33 -8.80 5.44
N ASP A 133 -1.67 -7.89 6.34
CA ASP A 133 -1.22 -7.93 7.73
C ASP A 133 -2.10 -8.86 8.59
N GLN A 134 -1.98 -8.76 9.92
CA GLN A 134 -2.82 -9.50 10.89
C GLN A 134 -4.05 -8.70 11.32
N GLY A 135 -4.50 -7.71 10.52
CA GLY A 135 -5.65 -6.87 10.81
C GLY A 135 -6.97 -7.64 10.83
N ALA A 136 -7.85 -7.27 11.76
CA ALA A 136 -9.18 -7.86 11.89
C ALA A 136 -10.05 -7.61 10.65
N GLU A 137 -9.78 -6.52 9.92
CA GLU A 137 -10.45 -6.19 8.66
C GLU A 137 -10.15 -7.20 7.53
N ASN A 138 -9.03 -7.92 7.62
CA ASN A 138 -8.62 -8.88 6.61
C ASN A 138 -9.20 -10.30 6.83
N VAL A 139 -9.90 -10.53 7.95
CA VAL A 139 -10.42 -11.86 8.33
C VAL A 139 -11.37 -12.43 7.28
N GLU A 140 -12.29 -11.62 6.75
CA GLU A 140 -13.25 -12.09 5.75
C GLU A 140 -12.57 -12.38 4.39
N ILE A 141 -11.57 -11.59 4.01
CA ILE A 141 -10.75 -11.85 2.81
C ILE A 141 -10.00 -13.17 2.97
N ALA A 142 -9.39 -13.42 4.13
CA ALA A 142 -8.68 -14.66 4.41
C ALA A 142 -9.62 -15.88 4.33
N ARG A 143 -10.79 -15.81 4.98
CA ARG A 143 -11.83 -16.85 4.90
C ARG A 143 -12.23 -17.15 3.46
N TYR A 144 -12.55 -16.13 2.68
CA TYR A 144 -12.91 -16.29 1.28
C TYR A 144 -11.80 -16.98 0.47
N MET A 145 -10.55 -16.54 0.65
CA MET A 145 -9.41 -17.13 -0.04
C MET A 145 -9.16 -18.60 0.34
N PHE A 146 -9.37 -18.98 1.59
CA PHE A 146 -9.31 -20.39 2.00
C PHE A 146 -10.42 -21.21 1.36
N THR A 147 -11.64 -20.68 1.26
CA THR A 147 -12.76 -21.35 0.59
C THR A 147 -12.50 -21.57 -0.90
N VAL A 148 -12.04 -20.55 -1.63
CA VAL A 148 -11.94 -20.61 -3.10
C VAL A 148 -10.60 -21.15 -3.62
N ARG A 149 -9.52 -21.05 -2.83
CA ARG A 149 -8.18 -21.51 -3.23
C ARG A 149 -7.68 -22.71 -2.40
N GLY A 150 -8.31 -23.06 -1.28
CA GLY A 150 -7.90 -24.13 -0.37
C GLY A 150 -7.04 -23.66 0.81
N THR A 151 -6.96 -24.48 1.85
CA THR A 151 -6.07 -24.30 3.01
C THR A 151 -4.64 -24.79 2.72
N ASP A 152 -3.70 -24.55 3.65
CA ASP A 152 -2.36 -25.18 3.70
C ASP A 152 -1.38 -24.90 2.53
N ARG A 153 -1.71 -23.96 1.65
CA ARG A 153 -0.86 -23.55 0.50
C ARG A 153 -0.47 -22.08 0.49
N GLY A 154 -0.78 -21.38 1.59
CA GLY A 154 -0.60 -19.94 1.75
C GLY A 154 -1.56 -19.11 0.88
N SER A 155 -2.83 -19.51 0.79
CA SER A 155 -3.87 -18.76 0.05
C SER A 155 -4.06 -17.34 0.59
N PHE A 156 -3.94 -17.18 1.91
CA PHE A 156 -3.71 -15.89 2.56
C PHE A 156 -2.42 -15.97 3.38
N MET A 157 -1.49 -15.03 3.13
CA MET A 157 -0.21 -14.92 3.80
C MET A 157 -0.23 -13.69 4.68
N SER A 158 -0.46 -13.88 5.97
CA SER A 158 -0.33 -12.80 6.94
C SER A 158 1.13 -12.58 7.33
N GLY A 159 1.55 -11.34 7.52
CA GLY A 159 2.89 -11.01 8.00
C GLY A 159 3.11 -9.53 8.23
N LYS A 160 4.32 -9.17 8.68
CA LYS A 160 4.69 -7.76 8.93
C LYS A 160 4.53 -6.91 7.66
N SER A 161 4.15 -5.64 7.83
CA SER A 161 3.99 -4.65 6.75
C SER A 161 5.22 -4.52 5.84
N VAL A 162 6.43 -4.76 6.37
CA VAL A 162 7.68 -4.79 5.58
C VAL A 162 7.68 -5.81 4.43
N HIS A 163 6.83 -6.84 4.51
CA HIS A 163 6.63 -7.83 3.45
C HIS A 163 5.52 -7.44 2.46
N ASN A 164 4.68 -6.47 2.83
CA ASN A 164 3.61 -5.88 2.02
C ASN A 164 4.15 -4.72 1.16
N GLN A 165 5.37 -4.88 0.64
CA GLN A 165 6.13 -3.80 0.01
C GLN A 165 5.37 -3.12 -1.13
N ARG A 166 4.50 -3.85 -1.83
CA ARG A 166 3.85 -3.36 -3.05
C ARG A 166 2.77 -2.33 -2.74
N ILE A 167 1.94 -2.59 -1.73
CA ILE A 167 0.89 -1.68 -1.27
C ILE A 167 1.48 -0.54 -0.41
N GLU A 168 2.53 -0.79 0.37
CA GLU A 168 3.27 0.27 1.07
C GLU A 168 3.89 1.31 0.13
N CYS A 169 4.40 0.85 -1.01
CA CYS A 169 4.84 1.75 -2.08
C CYS A 169 3.67 2.58 -2.63
N LEU A 170 2.49 1.96 -2.82
CA LEU A 170 1.30 2.69 -3.26
C LEU A 170 0.88 3.73 -2.21
N TRP A 171 0.91 3.41 -0.92
CA TRP A 171 0.57 4.37 0.15
C TRP A 171 1.51 5.56 0.22
N ARG A 172 2.78 5.38 -0.14
CA ARG A 172 3.71 6.50 -0.28
C ARG A 172 3.28 7.41 -1.43
N ASP A 173 2.99 6.85 -2.59
CA ASP A 173 2.55 7.61 -3.76
C ASP A 173 1.22 8.34 -3.50
N ILE A 174 0.22 7.65 -2.94
CA ILE A 174 -1.07 8.22 -2.55
C ILE A 174 -0.87 9.31 -1.48
N GLY A 175 0.01 9.06 -0.52
CA GLY A 175 0.38 10.03 0.52
C GLY A 175 0.78 11.36 -0.08
N THR A 176 1.78 11.32 -0.98
CA THR A 176 2.35 12.50 -1.60
C THR A 176 1.39 13.18 -2.59
N CYS A 177 0.63 12.42 -3.38
CA CYS A 177 -0.20 12.98 -4.44
C CYS A 177 -1.57 13.45 -3.96
N ALA A 178 -2.17 12.78 -2.97
CA ALA A 178 -3.56 12.98 -2.58
C ALA A 178 -3.72 13.19 -1.06
N THR A 179 -3.32 12.23 -0.23
CA THR A 179 -3.68 12.23 1.20
C THR A 179 -3.18 13.48 1.92
N SER A 180 -1.97 13.97 1.63
CA SER A 180 -1.46 15.21 2.25
C SER A 180 -2.33 16.43 1.92
N LYS A 181 -2.90 16.52 0.72
CA LYS A 181 -3.80 17.63 0.33
C LYS A 181 -5.09 17.56 1.13
N TYR A 182 -5.72 16.39 1.17
CA TYR A 182 -6.94 16.19 1.96
C TYR A 182 -6.71 16.43 3.45
N TYR A 183 -5.61 15.91 4.00
CA TYR A 183 -5.25 16.15 5.40
C TYR A 183 -5.14 17.64 5.69
N ASN A 184 -4.38 18.38 4.87
CA ASN A 184 -4.18 19.82 5.08
C ASN A 184 -5.50 20.60 4.99
N THR A 185 -6.35 20.32 3.99
CA THR A 185 -7.65 20.98 3.85
C THR A 185 -8.56 20.70 5.04
N HIS A 186 -8.71 19.43 5.45
CA HIS A 186 -9.54 19.09 6.60
C HIS A 186 -8.97 19.63 7.91
N HIS A 187 -7.64 19.71 8.02
CA HIS A 187 -6.97 20.31 9.16
C HIS A 187 -7.28 21.81 9.26
N SER A 188 -7.14 22.57 8.17
CA SER A 188 -7.50 23.99 8.12
C SER A 188 -8.97 24.21 8.47
N LEU A 189 -9.88 23.45 7.86
CA LEU A 189 -11.32 23.56 8.16
C LEU A 189 -11.67 23.24 9.61
N ASN A 190 -10.96 22.28 10.24
CA ASN A 190 -11.13 21.99 11.65
C ASN A 190 -10.57 23.12 12.55
N MET A 191 -9.45 23.74 12.16
CA MET A 191 -8.89 24.91 12.85
C MET A 191 -9.80 26.13 12.75
N ASP A 192 -10.49 26.29 11.62
CA ASP A 192 -11.43 27.38 11.36
C ASP A 192 -12.83 27.12 11.95
N HIS A 193 -13.01 26.03 12.71
CA HIS A 193 -14.28 25.57 13.28
C HIS A 193 -15.40 25.31 12.26
N LEU A 194 -15.03 25.07 11.00
CA LEU A 194 -15.94 24.72 9.90
C LEU A 194 -16.19 23.21 9.80
N LEU A 195 -15.41 22.40 10.52
CA LEU A 195 -15.60 20.96 10.64
C LEU A 195 -15.53 20.54 12.10
N ASP A 196 -16.57 19.86 12.59
CA ASP A 196 -16.58 19.25 13.91
C ASP A 196 -16.23 17.76 13.84
N VAL A 197 -15.04 17.41 14.34
CA VAL A 197 -14.51 16.03 14.39
C VAL A 197 -15.04 15.25 15.63
N SER A 198 -15.74 15.93 16.54
CA SER A 198 -16.18 15.37 17.83
C SER A 198 -17.59 14.74 17.80
N SER A 199 -18.37 14.95 16.74
CA SER A 199 -19.73 14.43 16.51
C SER A 199 -19.80 12.91 16.22
N ARG A 200 -19.11 12.09 17.03
CA ARG A 200 -18.87 10.66 16.76
C ARG A 200 -20.07 9.75 17.05
N GLY A 201 -20.39 8.89 16.08
CA GLY A 201 -20.89 7.53 16.32
C GLY A 201 -19.74 6.60 16.72
N ARG A 202 -19.94 5.79 17.76
CA ARG A 202 -18.93 5.00 18.51
C ARG A 202 -18.41 3.73 17.80
N ASP A 203 -17.94 3.82 16.57
CA ASP A 203 -17.65 2.60 15.78
C ASP A 203 -16.20 2.42 15.31
N ILE A 204 -15.26 3.31 15.68
CA ILE A 204 -13.85 3.15 15.31
C ILE A 204 -12.97 3.13 16.57
N PRO A 205 -12.34 1.98 16.91
CA PRO A 205 -11.37 1.93 17.99
C PRO A 205 -10.20 2.86 17.70
N SER A 206 -9.96 3.82 18.58
CA SER A 206 -8.79 4.68 18.55
C SER A 206 -7.54 3.86 18.83
N GLN A 207 -6.67 3.70 17.84
CA GLN A 207 -5.27 3.39 18.10
C GLN A 207 -4.44 4.61 17.74
N THR A 208 -4.16 5.42 18.77
CA THR A 208 -3.12 6.45 18.71
C THR A 208 -2.24 6.28 19.94
N GLU A 209 -0.99 5.92 19.68
CA GLU A 209 0.24 6.58 20.15
C GLU A 209 1.33 5.55 20.45
N GLY A 210 2.39 5.61 19.65
CA GLY A 210 3.65 4.94 19.97
C GLY A 210 4.30 5.60 21.18
N ARG A 211 4.98 4.80 22.00
CA ARG A 211 6.08 5.28 22.82
C ARG A 211 7.42 4.67 22.36
N PRO A 212 8.51 5.45 22.43
CA PRO A 212 9.87 5.00 22.15
C PRO A 212 10.44 4.27 23.38
N GLY A 213 11.41 3.39 23.16
CA GLY A 213 12.16 2.73 24.24
C GLY A 213 12.09 1.21 24.13
N GLY A 214 13.25 0.59 23.90
CA GLY A 214 13.37 -0.83 23.59
C GLY A 214 13.04 -1.78 24.74
N PHE A 215 12.82 -3.03 24.38
CA PHE A 215 13.30 -4.16 25.18
C PHE A 215 13.51 -5.35 24.25
N CYS A 216 14.76 -5.78 24.18
CA CYS A 216 15.19 -7.06 23.64
C CYS A 216 14.69 -8.14 24.60
N GLY A 217 13.76 -8.99 24.16
CA GLY A 217 13.33 -10.20 24.86
C GLY A 217 13.51 -11.38 23.94
N ARG A 218 14.58 -12.17 24.16
CA ARG A 218 14.82 -13.48 23.55
C ARG A 218 13.64 -14.39 23.88
N LEU A 219 13.03 -14.99 22.86
CA LEU A 219 12.22 -16.20 23.04
C LEU A 219 13.21 -17.37 23.19
N GLU A 220 13.34 -17.87 24.42
CA GLU A 220 13.99 -19.15 24.71
C GLU A 220 13.26 -20.28 23.95
N PRO A 221 13.97 -21.24 23.34
CA PRO A 221 13.35 -22.41 22.73
C PRO A 221 12.84 -23.39 23.81
N PRO A 222 11.79 -24.18 23.51
CA PRO A 222 11.22 -25.13 24.45
C PRO A 222 12.19 -26.28 24.80
N PRO A 223 12.06 -26.88 25.99
CA PRO A 223 13.01 -27.87 26.49
C PRO A 223 13.00 -29.17 25.68
N THR A 224 14.20 -29.63 25.33
CA THR A 224 14.50 -30.91 24.70
C THR A 224 14.04 -32.06 25.60
N GLN A 225 13.13 -32.91 25.11
CA GLN A 225 12.83 -34.18 25.76
C GLN A 225 14.03 -35.13 25.60
N ASN A 226 14.61 -35.51 26.73
CA ASN A 226 15.63 -36.56 26.84
C ASN A 226 15.09 -37.89 26.30
N ARG A 227 15.55 -38.30 25.12
CA ARG A 227 15.47 -39.70 24.70
C ARG A 227 16.65 -40.42 25.34
N ARG A 228 16.40 -41.11 26.46
CA ARG A 228 17.36 -42.07 27.00
C ARG A 228 17.47 -43.22 26.01
N GLU A 229 18.66 -43.36 25.45
CA GLU A 229 19.16 -44.63 24.94
C GLU A 229 19.32 -45.58 26.13
N SER A 230 18.74 -46.77 26.02
CA SER A 230 19.12 -47.93 26.81
C SER A 230 19.48 -49.04 25.84
N ASN A 231 20.78 -49.32 25.77
CA ASN A 231 21.38 -50.49 25.15
C ASN A 231 20.85 -51.78 25.78
N SER A 232 20.35 -52.69 24.95
CA SER A 232 20.57 -54.15 24.95
C SER A 232 19.85 -54.73 23.73
#